data_AF-A0A0M0JZS5-F1
#
_entry.id   AF-A0A0M0JZS5-F1
#
_cell.length_a   1.000
_cell.length_b   1.000
_cell.length_c   1.000
_cell.angle_alpha   90.00
_cell.angle_beta   90.00
_cell.angle_gamma   90.00
#
_symmetry.space_group_name_H-M   'P 1'
#
loop_
_entity.id
_entity.type
_entity.pdbx_description
1 polymer ?
#
loop_
_entity_poly.entity_id
_entity_poly.type
_entity_poly.pdbx_seq_one_letter_code
_entity_poly.pdbx_strand_id
1 'polypeptide(L)'
;MEAAVNSARRRLLGLEDRIPWNAVKKSWAATQQKWKNIVTSALDFNALAQELLVLESMLTSNSMAPDWQSHKAAWIMRVKQCAGPAVLEQLVGVLENTIQWHRILVAPDGRPLSAEELASGQFGVGGFPPTPLPPPLSLTLTARANGGAGSSGAASPSTVPDPPDGVPRAAARMQMLLLAMGAKDYDPKVVVQLLDVMYVWTASVLNDASLYARMRVLGSDSATRQHTLQLAMAAEPPIEEVDVVLAVRGRAEHLWTSAAARDVIAQQAADINTEPMPILPRQPVVTLPTDLSQCLPCAHAAEPRP
;
A
#
# COMPACT_ATOMS: atom_id res chain seq x y z
N MET A 1 -24.64 11.75 19.75
CA MET A 1 -24.01 12.98 19.21
C MET A 1 -22.52 12.79 18.96
N GLU A 2 -21.75 12.23 19.89
CA GLU A 2 -20.30 11.98 19.70
C GLU A 2 -19.95 11.13 18.46
N ALA A 3 -20.73 10.09 18.16
CA ALA A 3 -20.49 9.26 16.97
C ALA A 3 -20.55 10.05 15.65
N ALA A 4 -21.47 11.02 15.55
CA ALA A 4 -21.61 11.87 14.36
C ALA A 4 -20.48 12.92 14.27
N VAL A 5 -20.02 13.45 15.40
CA VAL A 5 -18.86 14.35 15.44
C VAL A 5 -17.58 13.61 15.05
N ASN A 6 -17.38 12.40 15.54
CA ASN A 6 -16.24 11.54 15.18
C ASN A 6 -16.26 11.13 13.70
N SER A 7 -17.45 10.95 13.12
CA SER A 7 -17.62 10.68 11.69
C SER A 7 -17.22 11.91 10.84
N ALA A 8 -17.73 13.10 11.18
CA ALA A 8 -17.35 14.35 10.52
C ALA A 8 -15.84 14.64 10.63
N ARG A 9 -15.23 14.37 11.80
CA ARG A 9 -13.79 14.50 12.03
C ARG A 9 -12.98 13.59 11.12
N ARG A 10 -13.34 12.30 11.04
CA ARG A 10 -12.66 11.33 10.16
C ARG A 10 -12.76 11.74 8.70
N ARG A 11 -13.92 12.22 8.26
CA ARG A 11 -14.12 12.70 6.88
C ARG A 11 -13.27 13.93 6.57
N LEU A 12 -13.17 14.88 7.50
CA LEU A 12 -12.34 16.07 7.33
C LEU A 12 -10.85 15.74 7.25
N LEU A 13 -10.36 14.81 8.08
CA LEU A 13 -8.98 14.33 8.02
C LEU A 13 -8.71 13.54 6.73
N GLY A 14 -9.64 12.66 6.34
CA GLY A 14 -9.53 11.91 5.08
C GLY A 14 -9.61 12.80 3.84
N LEU A 15 -10.35 13.91 3.89
CA LEU A 15 -10.35 14.93 2.86
C LEU A 15 -8.96 15.56 2.73
N GLU A 16 -8.36 15.93 3.85
CA GLU A 16 -7.06 16.58 3.87
C GLU A 16 -5.94 15.69 3.34
N ASP A 17 -5.90 14.41 3.73
CA ASP A 17 -4.88 13.47 3.27
C ASP A 17 -4.96 13.23 1.75
N ARG A 18 -6.12 13.46 1.14
CA ARG A 18 -6.34 13.31 -0.32
C ARG A 18 -5.98 14.56 -1.11
N ILE A 19 -5.83 15.73 -0.48
CA ILE A 19 -5.53 16.98 -1.16
C ILE A 19 -4.01 17.07 -1.41
N PRO A 20 -3.54 17.09 -2.67
CA PRO A 20 -2.13 17.25 -2.96
C PRO A 20 -1.66 18.70 -2.75
N TRP A 21 -0.35 18.84 -2.53
CA TRP A 21 0.30 20.10 -2.15
C TRP A 21 0.19 21.24 -3.18
N ASN A 22 -0.08 20.93 -4.45
CA ASN A 22 -0.31 21.92 -5.51
C ASN A 22 -1.69 22.62 -5.41
N ALA A 23 -2.66 22.01 -4.72
CA ALA A 23 -3.99 22.59 -4.53
C ALA A 23 -4.08 23.54 -3.32
N VAL A 24 -3.08 23.50 -2.43
CA VAL A 24 -3.06 24.30 -1.20
C VAL A 24 -1.99 25.41 -1.28
N LYS A 25 -2.20 26.50 -0.55
CA LYS A 25 -1.23 27.59 -0.44
C LYS A 25 0.10 27.10 0.16
N LYS A 26 1.22 27.69 -0.26
CA LYS A 26 2.57 27.34 0.25
C LYS A 26 2.72 27.51 1.77
N SER A 27 1.95 28.41 2.39
CA SER A 27 1.92 28.61 3.85
C SER A 27 1.27 27.46 4.62
N TRP A 28 0.59 26.54 3.93
CA TRP A 28 -0.08 25.41 4.56
C TRP A 28 0.90 24.42 5.19
N ALA A 29 2.06 24.18 4.57
CA ALA A 29 3.04 23.22 5.10
C ALA A 29 3.45 23.48 6.55
N ALA A 30 3.54 24.76 6.96
CA ALA A 30 3.87 25.15 8.32
C ALA A 30 2.68 25.08 9.30
N THR A 31 1.43 25.13 8.79
CA THR A 31 0.21 25.21 9.59
C THR A 31 -0.59 23.91 9.62
N GLN A 32 -0.34 23.00 8.68
CA GLN A 32 -1.02 21.71 8.51
C GLN A 32 -0.96 20.86 9.78
N GLN A 33 0.22 20.67 10.36
CA GLN A 33 0.37 19.81 11.54
C GLN A 33 -0.36 20.37 12.76
N LYS A 34 -0.33 21.69 12.92
CA LYS A 34 -1.08 22.38 13.98
C LYS A 34 -2.58 22.21 13.78
N TRP A 35 -3.06 22.36 12.54
CA TRP A 35 -4.45 22.15 12.18
C TRP A 35 -4.90 20.69 12.43
N LYS A 36 -4.12 19.69 12.01
CA LYS A 36 -4.41 18.26 12.26
C LYS A 36 -4.56 17.97 13.75
N ASN A 37 -3.68 18.53 14.57
CA ASN A 37 -3.76 18.38 16.02
C ASN A 37 -5.05 18.99 16.58
N ILE A 38 -5.44 20.19 16.12
CA ILE A 38 -6.67 20.87 16.56
C ILE A 38 -7.91 20.05 16.15
N VAL A 39 -7.98 19.60 14.90
CA VAL A 39 -9.08 18.76 14.39
C VAL A 39 -9.20 17.44 15.16
N THR A 40 -8.06 16.83 15.51
CA THR A 40 -8.02 15.60 16.30
C THR A 40 -8.51 15.82 17.73
N SER A 41 -8.17 16.95 18.35
CA SER A 41 -8.60 17.33 19.70
C SER A 41 -10.01 17.94 19.77
N ALA A 42 -10.61 18.33 18.65
CA ALA A 42 -11.88 19.05 18.63
C ALA A 42 -13.05 18.13 19.02
N LEU A 43 -13.62 18.34 20.21
CA LEU A 43 -14.76 17.60 20.73
C LEU A 43 -16.11 18.16 20.24
N ASP A 44 -16.13 19.44 19.84
CA ASP A 44 -17.34 20.15 19.44
C ASP A 44 -17.44 20.34 17.92
N PHE A 45 -18.67 20.28 17.40
CA PHE A 45 -18.94 20.52 15.98
C PHE A 45 -18.68 21.98 15.56
N ASN A 46 -18.80 22.94 16.49
CA ASN A 46 -18.50 24.35 16.20
C ASN A 46 -16.99 24.56 16.01
N ALA A 47 -16.15 23.91 16.82
CA ALA A 47 -14.71 23.92 16.63
C ALA A 47 -14.33 23.30 15.26
N LEU A 48 -14.91 22.16 14.91
CA LEU A 48 -14.70 21.54 13.58
C LEU A 48 -15.18 22.44 12.43
N ALA A 49 -16.28 23.18 12.60
CA ALA A 49 -16.76 24.12 11.60
C ALA A 49 -15.79 25.29 11.38
N GLN A 50 -15.12 25.78 12.44
CA GLN A 50 -14.06 26.77 12.29
C GLN A 50 -12.85 26.20 11.55
N GLU A 51 -12.43 24.98 11.87
CA GLU A 51 -11.30 24.32 11.19
C GLU A 51 -11.59 24.05 9.70
N LEU A 52 -12.85 23.78 9.35
CA LEU A 52 -13.29 23.67 7.95
C LEU A 52 -13.17 25.01 7.19
N LEU A 53 -13.45 26.14 7.85
CA LEU A 53 -13.23 27.47 7.25
C LEU A 53 -11.75 27.78 7.08
N VAL A 54 -10.91 27.36 8.03
CA VAL A 54 -9.45 27.49 7.91
C VAL A 54 -8.95 26.71 6.70
N LEU A 55 -9.38 25.45 6.53
CA LEU A 55 -9.02 24.62 5.39
C LEU A 55 -9.45 25.26 4.06
N GLU A 56 -10.69 25.76 3.98
CA GLU A 56 -11.19 26.46 2.77
C GLU A 56 -10.34 27.67 2.43
N SER A 57 -9.93 28.45 3.43
CA SER A 57 -9.09 29.64 3.22
C SER A 57 -7.68 29.29 2.70
N MET A 58 -7.24 28.05 2.91
CA MET A 58 -5.90 27.57 2.53
C MET A 58 -5.88 26.94 1.13
N LEU A 59 -7.03 26.53 0.61
CA LEU A 59 -7.17 26.05 -0.76
C LEU A 59 -7.00 27.19 -1.77
N THR A 60 -6.42 26.86 -2.93
CA THR A 60 -6.18 27.82 -4.02
C THR A 60 -7.42 27.94 -4.91
N SER A 61 -7.71 29.13 -5.45
CA SER A 61 -8.85 29.34 -6.34
C SER A 61 -8.80 28.47 -7.61
N ASN A 62 -7.60 28.09 -8.06
CA ASN A 62 -7.40 27.24 -9.23
C ASN A 62 -7.76 25.76 -8.99
N SER A 63 -7.82 25.34 -7.72
CA SER A 63 -8.21 23.99 -7.31
C SER A 63 -9.74 23.81 -7.20
N MET A 64 -10.49 24.91 -7.25
CA MET A 64 -11.94 24.89 -7.05
C MET A 64 -12.69 25.06 -8.37
N ALA A 65 -13.95 24.65 -8.39
CA ALA A 65 -14.85 24.91 -9.50
C ALA A 65 -14.94 26.41 -9.84
N PRO A 66 -15.05 26.81 -11.13
CA PRO A 66 -15.11 28.21 -11.52
C PRO A 66 -16.30 28.95 -10.88
N ASP A 67 -17.40 28.24 -10.66
CA ASP A 67 -18.62 28.79 -10.05
C ASP A 67 -18.54 28.86 -8.52
N TRP A 68 -17.52 28.25 -7.89
CA TRP A 68 -17.40 28.19 -6.43
C TRP A 68 -17.40 29.59 -5.82
N GLN A 69 -16.73 30.55 -6.45
CA GLN A 69 -16.58 31.89 -5.88
C GLN A 69 -17.92 32.61 -5.69
N SER A 70 -18.91 32.31 -6.55
CA SER A 70 -20.27 32.83 -6.46
C SER A 70 -21.07 32.19 -5.30
N HIS A 71 -20.80 30.92 -4.99
CA HIS A 71 -21.51 30.16 -3.95
C HIS A 71 -20.80 30.13 -2.59
N LYS A 72 -19.51 30.48 -2.55
CA LYS A 72 -18.65 30.48 -1.38
C LYS A 72 -19.24 31.29 -0.22
N ALA A 73 -19.74 32.50 -0.48
CA ALA A 73 -20.29 33.36 0.57
C ALA A 73 -21.51 32.72 1.25
N ALA A 74 -22.41 32.09 0.47
CA ALA A 74 -23.57 31.39 0.99
C ALA A 74 -23.18 30.12 1.76
N TRP A 75 -22.17 29.39 1.30
CA TRP A 75 -21.64 28.21 1.99
C TRP A 75 -20.98 28.59 3.33
N ILE A 76 -20.16 29.64 3.38
CA ILE A 76 -19.53 30.12 4.63
C ILE A 76 -20.60 30.51 5.67
N MET A 77 -21.69 31.16 5.24
CA MET A 77 -22.79 31.48 6.15
C MET A 77 -23.42 30.22 6.75
N ARG A 78 -23.61 29.17 5.94
CA ARG A 78 -24.15 27.88 6.42
C ARG A 78 -23.21 27.16 7.38
N VAL A 79 -21.90 27.23 7.13
CA VAL A 79 -20.89 26.66 8.05
C VAL A 79 -20.91 27.39 9.40
N LYS A 80 -21.03 28.72 9.39
CA LYS A 80 -21.15 29.53 10.63
C LYS A 80 -22.46 29.30 11.38
N GLN A 81 -23.54 29.00 10.67
CA GLN A 81 -24.88 28.73 11.23
C GLN A 81 -25.13 27.23 11.45
N CYS A 82 -24.09 26.39 11.43
CA CYS A 82 -24.24 24.95 11.54
C CYS A 82 -24.87 24.57 12.88
N ALA A 83 -26.06 23.96 12.84
CA ALA A 83 -26.85 23.60 14.02
C ALA A 83 -26.65 22.13 14.47
N GLY A 84 -25.80 21.36 13.77
CA GLY A 84 -25.53 19.98 14.16
C GLY A 84 -24.51 19.24 13.28
N PRO A 85 -23.99 18.10 13.77
CA PRO A 85 -22.90 17.37 13.12
C PRO A 85 -23.28 16.78 11.76
N ALA A 86 -24.55 16.40 11.54
CA ALA A 86 -25.01 15.89 10.25
C ALA A 86 -24.97 16.96 9.15
N VAL A 87 -25.25 18.22 9.50
CA VAL A 87 -25.17 19.35 8.56
C VAL A 87 -23.71 19.64 8.22
N LEU A 88 -22.80 19.49 9.19
CA LEU A 88 -21.37 19.63 8.96
C LEU A 88 -20.85 18.59 7.96
N GLU A 89 -21.25 17.32 8.06
CA GLU A 89 -20.86 16.30 7.09
C GLU A 89 -21.35 16.61 5.67
N GLN A 90 -22.57 17.12 5.54
CA GLN A 90 -23.09 17.56 4.25
C GLN A 90 -22.28 18.73 3.69
N LEU A 91 -21.88 19.69 4.54
CA LEU A 91 -21.07 20.82 4.12
C LEU A 91 -19.65 20.41 3.71
N VAL A 92 -19.05 19.42 4.37
CA VAL A 92 -17.78 18.79 3.94
C VAL A 92 -17.95 18.09 2.60
N GLY A 93 -19.05 17.37 2.38
CA GLY A 93 -19.37 16.75 1.10
C GLY A 93 -19.59 17.76 -0.04
N VAL A 94 -20.20 18.91 0.26
CA VAL A 94 -20.32 20.02 -0.72
C VAL A 94 -18.94 20.55 -1.10
N LEU A 95 -18.05 20.75 -0.11
CA LEU A 95 -16.67 21.18 -0.38
C LEU A 95 -15.93 20.13 -1.23
N GLU A 96 -16.01 18.85 -0.88
CA GLU A 96 -15.46 17.72 -1.65
C GLU A 96 -15.90 17.73 -3.10
N ASN A 97 -17.19 17.95 -3.37
CA ASN A 97 -17.74 17.95 -4.73
C ASN A 97 -17.32 19.20 -5.54
N THR A 98 -16.96 20.29 -4.86
CA THR A 98 -16.51 21.54 -5.51
C THR A 98 -15.03 21.56 -5.84
N ILE A 99 -14.25 20.65 -5.24
CA ILE A 99 -12.83 20.46 -5.54
C ILE A 99 -12.71 19.76 -6.91
N GLN A 100 -11.94 20.35 -7.82
CA GLN A 100 -11.69 19.78 -9.14
C GLN A 100 -10.63 18.66 -9.07
N TRP A 101 -10.99 17.53 -8.47
CA TRP A 101 -10.07 16.40 -8.24
C TRP A 101 -9.31 15.97 -9.49
N HIS A 102 -9.95 15.99 -10.67
CA HIS A 102 -9.34 15.65 -11.96
C HIS A 102 -8.24 16.61 -12.43
N ARG A 103 -8.26 17.88 -12.00
CA ARG A 103 -7.19 18.84 -12.31
C ARG A 103 -6.04 18.78 -11.32
N ILE A 104 -6.37 18.37 -10.10
CA ILE A 104 -5.49 18.46 -8.94
C ILE A 104 -4.64 17.19 -8.82
N LEU A 105 -5.28 16.04 -9.04
CA LEU A 105 -4.63 14.73 -9.02
C LEU A 105 -3.99 14.52 -10.39
N VAL A 106 -2.70 14.81 -10.43
CA VAL A 106 -1.82 14.59 -11.57
C VAL A 106 -1.11 13.26 -11.33
N ALA A 107 -1.18 12.37 -12.31
CA ALA A 107 -0.45 11.12 -12.29
C ALA A 107 1.08 11.39 -12.31
N PRO A 108 1.94 10.46 -11.85
CA PRO A 108 3.40 10.68 -11.76
C PRO A 108 4.08 11.04 -13.09
N ASP A 109 3.40 10.83 -14.21
CA ASP A 109 3.76 11.17 -15.59
C ASP A 109 3.23 12.54 -16.07
N GLY A 110 2.56 13.31 -15.21
CA GLY A 110 2.13 14.69 -15.51
C GLY A 110 0.75 14.82 -16.18
N ARG A 111 0.03 13.71 -16.41
CA ARG A 111 -1.32 13.73 -17.00
C ARG A 111 -2.42 13.89 -15.94
N PRO A 112 -3.52 14.59 -16.23
CA PRO A 112 -4.69 14.64 -15.36
C PRO A 112 -5.36 13.26 -15.29
N LEU A 113 -5.71 12.83 -14.07
CA LEU A 113 -6.32 11.52 -13.82
C LEU A 113 -7.79 11.45 -14.29
N SER A 114 -8.15 10.31 -14.89
CA SER A 114 -9.49 10.07 -15.45
C SER A 114 -10.54 9.87 -14.35
N ALA A 115 -11.82 10.10 -14.65
CA ALA A 115 -12.91 9.95 -13.67
C ALA A 115 -13.01 8.54 -13.05
N GLU A 116 -12.61 7.50 -13.78
CA GLU A 116 -12.59 6.10 -13.32
C GLU A 116 -11.43 5.82 -12.34
N GLU A 117 -10.27 6.47 -12.54
CA GLU A 117 -9.10 6.36 -11.65
C GLU A 117 -9.35 7.07 -10.31
N LEU A 118 -10.10 8.19 -10.35
CA LEU A 118 -10.56 8.92 -9.17
C LEU A 118 -11.58 8.14 -8.33
N ALA A 119 -12.43 7.33 -8.97
CA ALA A 119 -13.42 6.49 -8.30
C ALA A 119 -12.79 5.25 -7.61
N SER A 120 -11.60 4.83 -8.06
CA SER A 120 -10.93 3.61 -7.60
C SER A 120 -10.07 3.80 -6.32
N GLY A 121 -9.91 5.04 -5.82
CA GLY A 121 -9.34 5.31 -4.49
C GLY A 121 -7.87 4.92 -4.26
N GLN A 122 -7.16 4.43 -5.28
CA GLN A 122 -5.76 3.97 -5.18
C GLN A 122 -4.78 5.06 -5.61
N PHE A 123 -4.59 6.12 -4.82
CA PHE A 123 -3.38 6.96 -4.95
C PHE A 123 -2.85 7.34 -3.58
N GLY A 124 -1.84 6.59 -3.15
CA GLY A 124 -0.96 6.94 -2.04
C GLY A 124 0.04 8.03 -2.44
N VAL A 125 0.32 8.91 -1.49
CA VAL A 125 1.21 10.06 -1.58
C VAL A 125 2.62 9.62 -2.00
N GLY A 126 3.18 10.33 -2.98
CA GLY A 126 4.39 9.93 -3.70
C GLY A 126 5.71 10.05 -2.94
N GLY A 127 6.66 9.26 -3.44
CA GLY A 127 8.11 9.39 -3.28
C GLY A 127 8.82 8.32 -4.15
N PHE A 128 9.40 8.76 -5.28
CA PHE A 128 10.19 8.02 -6.29
C PHE A 128 9.47 7.18 -7.37
N PRO A 129 10.03 7.11 -8.60
CA PRO A 129 9.38 6.53 -9.77
C PRO A 129 9.67 5.03 -9.89
N PRO A 130 8.67 4.15 -10.08
CA PRO A 130 8.93 2.83 -10.62
C PRO A 130 9.11 2.96 -12.13
N THR A 131 10.25 2.46 -12.62
CA THR A 131 10.48 2.16 -14.04
C THR A 131 9.47 1.10 -14.53
N PRO A 132 9.25 1.00 -15.85
CA PRO A 132 7.97 0.61 -16.43
C PRO A 132 7.70 -0.89 -16.32
N LEU A 133 6.53 -1.22 -15.76
CA LEU A 133 5.91 -2.53 -15.98
C LEU A 133 5.25 -2.57 -17.38
N PRO A 134 5.27 -3.73 -18.06
CA PRO A 134 4.73 -3.91 -19.40
C PRO A 134 3.20 -3.72 -19.44
N PRO A 135 2.62 -3.41 -20.63
CA PRO A 135 1.23 -2.98 -20.76
C PRO A 135 0.22 -4.06 -20.35
N PRO A 136 -0.92 -3.69 -19.74
CA PRO A 136 -2.04 -4.60 -19.56
C PRO A 136 -2.71 -4.90 -20.91
N LEU A 137 -2.89 -6.18 -21.22
CA LEU A 137 -3.74 -6.61 -22.32
C LEU A 137 -5.21 -6.36 -21.93
N SER A 138 -5.78 -5.30 -22.49
CA SER A 138 -7.21 -5.01 -22.43
C SER A 138 -7.99 -6.02 -23.29
N LEU A 139 -8.89 -6.77 -22.68
CA LEU A 139 -10.04 -7.37 -23.37
C LEU A 139 -11.31 -6.67 -22.87
N THR A 140 -11.73 -5.65 -23.61
CA THR A 140 -13.02 -5.00 -23.42
C THR A 140 -14.09 -5.85 -24.11
N LEU A 141 -14.94 -6.53 -23.33
CA LEU A 141 -16.19 -7.10 -23.84
C LEU A 141 -17.35 -6.20 -23.40
N THR A 142 -17.88 -5.43 -24.34
CA THR A 142 -19.10 -4.63 -24.18
C THR A 142 -20.32 -5.54 -24.13
N ALA A 143 -20.97 -5.66 -22.97
CA ALA A 143 -22.26 -6.33 -22.84
C ALA A 143 -23.40 -5.30 -22.72
N ARG A 144 -24.14 -5.15 -23.82
CA ARG A 144 -25.39 -4.38 -23.92
C ARG A 144 -26.54 -5.25 -23.42
N ALA A 145 -27.28 -4.75 -22.43
CA ALA A 145 -28.46 -5.40 -21.87
C ALA A 145 -29.66 -5.31 -22.82
N ASN A 146 -30.34 -6.43 -23.06
CA ASN A 146 -31.79 -6.43 -23.31
C ASN A 146 -32.43 -7.81 -22.97
N GLY A 147 -33.32 -7.80 -21.97
CA GLY A 147 -34.55 -8.58 -21.81
C GLY A 147 -34.57 -10.12 -21.89
N GLY A 148 -35.05 -10.76 -20.81
CA GLY A 148 -36.05 -11.83 -20.93
C GLY A 148 -35.77 -13.19 -20.25
N ALA A 149 -36.40 -13.40 -19.09
CA ALA A 149 -37.02 -14.63 -18.56
C ALA A 149 -36.22 -15.96 -18.43
N GLY A 150 -36.22 -16.53 -17.20
CA GLY A 150 -36.26 -17.99 -17.00
C GLY A 150 -35.25 -18.63 -16.03
N SER A 151 -35.74 -19.00 -14.85
CA SER A 151 -35.33 -20.09 -13.92
C SER A 151 -33.88 -20.30 -13.46
N SER A 152 -33.71 -20.18 -12.13
CA SER A 152 -33.01 -21.08 -11.21
C SER A 152 -31.81 -21.90 -11.68
N GLY A 153 -30.64 -21.61 -11.10
CA GLY A 153 -29.49 -22.52 -11.07
C GLY A 153 -28.23 -21.81 -10.58
N ALA A 154 -27.77 -22.13 -9.38
CA ALA A 154 -26.53 -21.61 -8.80
C ALA A 154 -25.32 -22.02 -9.66
N ALA A 155 -24.60 -21.05 -10.23
CA ALA A 155 -23.26 -21.25 -10.78
C ALA A 155 -22.49 -19.92 -10.84
N SER A 156 -21.36 -19.86 -10.13
CA SER A 156 -20.39 -18.77 -10.19
C SER A 156 -19.81 -18.62 -11.61
N PRO A 157 -19.67 -17.41 -12.17
CA PRO A 157 -19.05 -17.24 -13.49
C PRO A 157 -17.53 -17.06 -13.32
N SER A 158 -16.75 -18.07 -13.67
CA SER A 158 -15.34 -17.87 -14.02
C SER A 158 -15.02 -18.75 -15.23
N THR A 159 -15.21 -18.20 -16.42
CA THR A 159 -14.75 -18.78 -17.69
C THR A 159 -13.23 -18.68 -17.72
N VAL A 160 -12.57 -19.61 -17.03
CA VAL A 160 -11.17 -19.96 -17.24
C VAL A 160 -11.21 -21.16 -18.18
N PRO A 161 -10.42 -21.20 -19.27
CA PRO A 161 -10.35 -22.39 -20.12
C PRO A 161 -10.05 -23.61 -19.27
N ASP A 162 -10.85 -24.68 -19.44
CA ASP A 162 -10.68 -25.91 -18.68
C ASP A 162 -9.28 -26.48 -18.90
N PRO A 163 -8.63 -26.97 -17.82
CA PRO A 163 -7.29 -27.52 -17.91
C PRO A 163 -7.28 -28.80 -18.78
N PRO A 164 -6.16 -29.09 -19.47
CA PRO A 164 -6.00 -30.38 -20.14
C PRO A 164 -6.11 -31.54 -19.13
N ASP A 165 -6.75 -32.63 -19.56
CA ASP A 165 -7.13 -33.77 -18.72
C ASP A 165 -5.97 -34.28 -17.85
N GLY A 166 -6.11 -34.19 -16.52
CA GLY A 166 -5.17 -34.72 -15.53
C GLY A 166 -4.33 -33.68 -14.77
N VAL A 167 -4.36 -32.40 -15.12
CA VAL A 167 -3.60 -31.34 -14.41
C VAL A 167 -4.50 -30.56 -13.44
N PRO A 168 -4.13 -30.39 -12.15
CA PRO A 168 -4.90 -29.58 -11.21
C PRO A 168 -5.07 -28.14 -11.70
N ARG A 169 -6.25 -27.54 -11.46
CA ARG A 169 -6.58 -26.16 -11.91
C ARG A 169 -5.52 -25.12 -11.51
N ALA A 170 -4.94 -25.25 -10.31
CA ALA A 170 -3.89 -24.36 -9.83
C ALA A 170 -2.58 -24.51 -10.62
N ALA A 171 -2.21 -25.74 -10.98
CA ALA A 171 -1.06 -26.02 -11.83
C ALA A 171 -1.26 -25.45 -13.23
N ALA A 172 -2.44 -25.62 -13.84
CA ALA A 172 -2.74 -25.04 -15.15
C ALA A 172 -2.61 -23.50 -15.16
N ARG A 173 -3.06 -22.81 -14.10
CA ARG A 173 -2.86 -21.36 -13.96
C ARG A 173 -1.38 -20.98 -13.85
N MET A 174 -0.60 -21.77 -13.12
CA MET A 174 0.83 -21.54 -12.99
C MET A 174 1.56 -21.71 -14.33
N GLN A 175 1.14 -22.68 -15.15
CA GLN A 175 1.65 -22.85 -16.51
C GLN A 175 1.32 -21.65 -17.40
N MET A 176 0.09 -21.13 -17.32
CA MET A 176 -0.31 -19.90 -18.02
C MET A 176 0.53 -18.68 -17.57
N LEU A 177 0.86 -18.60 -16.28
CA LEU A 177 1.74 -17.55 -15.76
C LEU A 177 3.17 -17.67 -16.30
N LEU A 178 3.74 -18.88 -16.33
CA LEU A 178 5.07 -19.14 -16.90
C LEU A 178 5.12 -18.76 -18.39
N LEU A 179 4.07 -19.09 -19.15
CA LEU A 179 3.93 -18.68 -20.55
C LEU A 179 3.85 -17.16 -20.70
N ALA A 180 3.12 -16.46 -19.83
CA ALA A 180 3.05 -15.00 -19.83
C ALA A 180 4.40 -14.34 -19.51
N MET A 181 5.23 -14.97 -18.68
CA MET A 181 6.61 -14.55 -18.42
C MET A 181 7.59 -14.89 -19.56
N GLY A 182 7.13 -15.58 -20.61
CA GLY A 182 7.94 -15.99 -21.75
C GLY A 182 8.74 -17.28 -21.54
N ALA A 183 8.55 -17.99 -20.43
CA ALA A 183 9.20 -19.27 -20.17
C ALA A 183 8.44 -20.41 -20.89
N LYS A 184 9.03 -20.91 -21.98
CA LYS A 184 8.44 -21.98 -22.81
C LYS A 184 8.90 -23.38 -22.41
N ASP A 185 10.14 -23.50 -21.93
CA ASP A 185 10.76 -24.77 -21.56
C ASP A 185 11.01 -24.81 -20.04
N TYR A 186 10.26 -25.63 -19.32
CA TYR A 186 10.43 -25.87 -17.88
C TYR A 186 10.13 -27.35 -17.53
N ASP A 187 10.76 -27.86 -16.48
CA ASP A 187 10.45 -29.19 -15.94
C ASP A 187 9.09 -29.14 -15.21
N PRO A 188 8.13 -30.05 -15.47
CA PRO A 188 6.85 -30.09 -14.76
C PRO A 188 6.99 -30.17 -13.23
N LYS A 189 8.12 -30.67 -12.70
CA LYS A 189 8.38 -30.68 -11.24
C LYS A 189 8.47 -29.28 -10.64
N VAL A 190 8.91 -28.29 -11.43
CA VAL A 190 9.00 -26.88 -10.98
C VAL A 190 7.62 -26.34 -10.65
N VAL A 191 6.58 -26.73 -11.39
CA VAL A 191 5.21 -26.29 -11.12
C VAL A 191 4.73 -26.81 -9.78
N VAL A 192 5.02 -28.07 -9.45
CA VAL A 192 4.67 -28.67 -8.16
C VAL A 192 5.43 -27.99 -7.03
N GLN A 193 6.74 -27.82 -7.18
CA GLN A 193 7.57 -27.14 -6.18
C GLN A 193 7.12 -25.70 -5.94
N LEU A 194 6.74 -24.97 -6.99
CA LEU A 194 6.25 -23.61 -6.86
C LEU A 194 4.90 -23.57 -6.14
N LEU A 195 4.01 -24.53 -6.42
CA LEU A 195 2.75 -24.66 -5.69
C LEU A 195 2.96 -24.99 -4.21
N ASP A 196 3.91 -25.87 -3.89
CA ASP A 196 4.26 -26.20 -2.51
C ASP A 196 4.78 -24.97 -1.76
N VAL A 197 5.65 -24.19 -2.39
CA VAL A 197 6.16 -22.94 -1.82
C VAL A 197 5.02 -21.94 -1.61
N MET A 198 4.11 -21.78 -2.58
CA MET A 198 2.96 -20.88 -2.44
C MET A 198 2.04 -21.32 -1.29
N TYR A 199 1.79 -22.63 -1.15
CA TYR A 199 0.94 -23.15 -0.09
C TYR A 199 1.58 -22.97 1.28
N VAL A 200 2.85 -23.35 1.44
CA VAL A 200 3.60 -23.18 2.69
C VAL A 200 3.72 -21.70 3.07
N TRP A 201 3.97 -20.84 2.09
CA TRP A 201 4.04 -19.40 2.30
C TRP A 201 2.71 -18.80 2.76
N THR A 202 1.63 -19.08 2.04
CA THR A 202 0.30 -18.54 2.38
C THR A 202 -0.20 -19.07 3.72
N ALA A 203 -0.02 -20.35 4.02
CA ALA A 203 -0.38 -20.93 5.31
C ALA A 203 0.36 -20.24 6.47
N SER A 204 1.65 -19.97 6.29
CA SER A 204 2.46 -19.34 7.32
C SER A 204 2.16 -17.83 7.47
N VAL A 205 1.83 -17.11 6.38
CA VAL A 205 1.30 -15.74 6.46
C VAL A 205 -0.04 -15.68 7.19
N LEU A 206 -0.96 -16.60 6.91
CA LEU A 206 -2.26 -16.65 7.58
C LEU A 206 -2.13 -17.02 9.07
N ASN A 207 -1.17 -17.87 9.42
CA ASN A 207 -0.86 -18.17 10.81
C ASN A 207 -0.43 -16.91 11.56
N ASP A 208 0.47 -16.10 11.00
CA ASP A 208 0.92 -14.85 11.62
C ASP A 208 -0.20 -13.79 11.65
N ALA A 209 -1.01 -13.70 10.59
CA ALA A 209 -2.19 -12.85 10.55
C ALA A 209 -3.20 -13.21 11.65
N SER A 210 -3.39 -14.52 11.92
CA SER A 210 -4.24 -14.97 13.03
C SER A 210 -3.70 -14.54 14.40
N LEU A 211 -2.37 -14.48 14.56
CA LEU A 211 -1.73 -13.96 15.76
C LEU A 211 -1.95 -12.45 15.90
N TYR A 212 -1.81 -11.68 14.81
CA TYR A 212 -2.08 -10.24 14.82
C TYR A 212 -3.56 -9.94 15.12
N ALA A 213 -4.50 -10.71 14.56
CA ALA A 213 -5.92 -10.59 14.85
C ALA A 213 -6.20 -10.81 16.36
N ARG A 214 -5.53 -11.80 16.99
CA ARG A 214 -5.61 -12.03 18.44
C ARG A 214 -5.03 -10.85 19.23
N MET A 215 -3.86 -10.33 18.83
CA MET A 215 -3.20 -9.20 19.49
C MET A 215 -4.01 -7.90 19.40
N ARG A 216 -4.72 -7.68 18.28
CA ARG A 216 -5.62 -6.55 18.09
C ARG A 216 -6.78 -6.56 19.08
N VAL A 217 -7.41 -7.72 19.30
CA VAL A 217 -8.52 -7.89 20.26
C VAL A 217 -8.05 -7.72 21.71
N LEU A 218 -6.81 -8.09 22.00
CA LEU A 218 -6.25 -8.04 23.35
C LEU A 218 -5.83 -6.64 23.80
N GLY A 219 -5.68 -5.69 22.89
CA GLY A 219 -5.39 -4.29 23.20
C GLY A 219 -4.09 -4.04 23.99
N SER A 220 -3.86 -2.75 24.25
CA SER A 220 -2.68 -2.23 24.97
C SER A 220 -2.70 -2.56 26.47
N ASP A 221 -3.89 -2.76 27.06
CA ASP A 221 -4.06 -2.77 28.52
C ASP A 221 -3.82 -4.15 29.13
N SER A 222 -2.75 -4.25 29.92
CA SER A 222 -2.26 -5.51 30.50
C SER A 222 -3.22 -6.17 31.49
N ALA A 223 -4.10 -5.40 32.15
CA ALA A 223 -5.05 -5.91 33.13
C ALA A 223 -6.24 -6.64 32.48
N THR A 224 -6.72 -6.13 31.34
CA THR A 224 -7.84 -6.72 30.59
C THR A 224 -7.40 -7.95 29.79
N ARG A 225 -6.09 -8.04 29.47
CA ARG A 225 -5.46 -9.04 28.61
C ARG A 225 -5.67 -10.47 29.08
N GLN A 226 -5.62 -10.76 30.38
CA GLN A 226 -5.79 -12.13 30.89
C GLN A 226 -7.23 -12.62 30.80
N HIS A 227 -8.21 -11.76 31.12
CA HIS A 227 -9.63 -12.11 31.06
C HIS A 227 -10.15 -12.16 29.61
N THR A 228 -9.68 -11.25 28.74
CA THR A 228 -10.02 -11.29 27.30
C THR A 228 -9.30 -12.41 26.56
N LEU A 229 -8.10 -12.84 26.95
CA LEU A 229 -7.42 -14.02 26.36
C LEU A 229 -8.27 -15.28 26.46
N GLN A 230 -8.88 -15.53 27.62
CA GLN A 230 -9.68 -16.75 27.82
C GLN A 230 -10.95 -16.77 26.97
N LEU A 231 -11.57 -15.60 26.75
CA LEU A 231 -12.74 -15.42 25.89
C LEU A 231 -12.39 -15.37 24.39
N ALA A 232 -11.26 -14.75 24.02
CA ALA A 232 -10.76 -14.67 22.65
C ALA A 232 -10.11 -15.99 22.17
N MET A 233 -9.69 -16.88 23.09
CA MET A 233 -9.34 -18.25 22.73
C MET A 233 -10.58 -19.10 22.40
N ALA A 234 -11.76 -18.74 22.92
CA ALA A 234 -13.02 -19.43 22.64
C ALA A 234 -13.67 -18.96 21.33
N ALA A 235 -13.36 -17.75 20.87
CA ALA A 235 -13.85 -17.19 19.61
C ALA A 235 -12.66 -16.69 18.78
N GLU A 236 -12.26 -17.46 17.75
CA GLU A 236 -11.23 -17.00 16.83
C GLU A 236 -11.68 -15.69 16.16
N PRO A 237 -10.92 -14.58 16.33
CA PRO A 237 -11.31 -13.31 15.76
C PRO A 237 -11.23 -13.36 14.23
N PRO A 238 -12.12 -12.64 13.52
CA PRO A 238 -12.05 -12.57 12.07
C PRO A 238 -10.73 -11.92 11.65
N ILE A 239 -10.06 -12.55 10.70
CA ILE A 239 -8.83 -12.04 10.09
C ILE A 239 -9.21 -10.88 9.17
N GLU A 240 -8.67 -9.69 9.44
CA GLU A 240 -8.88 -8.52 8.60
C GLU A 240 -7.71 -8.32 7.63
N GLU A 241 -7.93 -7.54 6.57
CA GLU A 241 -6.91 -7.23 5.56
C GLU A 241 -5.66 -6.61 6.19
N VAL A 242 -5.83 -5.75 7.21
CA VAL A 242 -4.73 -5.11 7.94
C VAL A 242 -3.79 -6.13 8.59
N ASP A 243 -4.32 -7.24 9.11
CA ASP A 243 -3.54 -8.28 9.77
C ASP A 243 -2.69 -9.05 8.74
N VAL A 244 -3.24 -9.27 7.54
CA VAL A 244 -2.53 -9.92 6.42
C VAL A 244 -1.43 -9.01 5.87
N VAL A 245 -1.72 -7.72 5.67
CA VAL A 245 -0.72 -6.75 5.18
C VAL A 245 0.44 -6.62 6.15
N LEU A 246 0.15 -6.59 7.46
CA LEU A 246 1.19 -6.56 8.49
C LEU A 246 2.03 -7.83 8.50
N ALA A 247 1.40 -9.00 8.39
CA ALA A 247 2.10 -10.29 8.32
C ALA A 247 3.01 -10.41 7.10
N VAL A 248 2.53 -9.98 5.93
CA VAL A 248 3.33 -9.97 4.71
C VAL A 248 4.52 -9.03 4.87
N ARG A 249 4.30 -7.81 5.38
CA ARG A 249 5.38 -6.82 5.54
C ARG A 249 6.49 -7.30 6.48
N GLY A 250 6.12 -7.81 7.65
CA GLY A 250 7.12 -8.27 8.63
C GLY A 250 8.00 -9.40 8.09
N ARG A 251 7.45 -10.27 7.24
CA ARG A 251 8.21 -11.35 6.59
C ARG A 251 8.98 -10.89 5.36
N ALA A 252 8.40 -10.00 4.56
CA ALA A 252 9.00 -9.43 3.36
C ALA A 252 10.37 -8.82 3.64
N GLU A 253 10.48 -8.12 4.77
CA GLU A 253 11.70 -7.44 5.20
C GLU A 253 12.89 -8.39 5.41
N HIS A 254 12.64 -9.67 5.73
CA HIS A 254 13.69 -10.63 6.06
C HIS A 254 13.94 -11.67 4.95
N LEU A 255 12.92 -11.97 4.14
CA LEU A 255 12.98 -13.07 3.17
C LEU A 255 13.15 -12.61 1.73
N TRP A 256 12.71 -11.39 1.41
CA TRP A 256 12.88 -10.84 0.07
C TRP A 256 14.05 -9.88 0.06
N THR A 257 15.05 -10.22 -0.74
CA THR A 257 16.17 -9.32 -1.01
C THR A 257 15.66 -8.17 -1.87
N SER A 258 15.25 -7.06 -1.26
CA SER A 258 15.15 -5.81 -1.98
C SER A 258 16.56 -5.35 -2.34
N ALA A 259 16.77 -4.86 -3.56
CA ALA A 259 18.02 -4.19 -3.89
C ALA A 259 18.27 -3.06 -2.87
N ALA A 260 19.43 -3.08 -2.21
CA ALA A 260 19.80 -2.00 -1.30
C ALA A 260 19.73 -0.66 -2.05
N ALA A 261 19.27 0.38 -1.36
CA ALA A 261 19.16 1.70 -1.96
C ALA A 261 20.52 2.12 -2.54
N ARG A 262 20.50 2.70 -3.75
CA ARG A 262 21.72 3.12 -4.46
C ARG A 262 22.61 4.00 -3.60
N ASP A 263 22.02 4.86 -2.77
CA ASP A 263 22.74 5.77 -1.89
C ASP A 263 23.52 5.04 -0.81
N VAL A 264 23.01 3.93 -0.28
CA VAL A 264 23.70 3.09 0.72
C VAL A 264 24.91 2.43 0.08
N ILE A 265 24.75 1.87 -1.11
CA ILE A 265 25.88 1.27 -1.86
C ILE A 265 26.90 2.36 -2.23
N ALA A 266 26.45 3.56 -2.60
CA ALA A 266 27.33 4.66 -2.96
C ALA A 266 28.12 5.21 -1.77
N GLN A 267 27.50 5.31 -0.59
CA GLN A 267 28.17 5.69 0.66
C GLN A 267 29.19 4.63 1.06
N GLN A 268 28.79 3.36 1.07
CA GLN A 268 29.71 2.26 1.36
C GLN A 268 30.88 2.23 0.37
N ALA A 269 30.63 2.47 -0.92
CA ALA A 269 31.68 2.58 -1.92
C ALA A 269 32.59 3.78 -1.66
N ALA A 270 32.06 4.93 -1.25
CA ALA A 270 32.88 6.09 -0.89
C ALA A 270 33.79 5.79 0.33
N ASP A 271 33.25 5.11 1.34
CA ASP A 271 34.00 4.70 2.53
C ASP A 271 35.12 3.71 2.15
N ILE A 272 34.81 2.70 1.33
CA ILE A 272 35.80 1.73 0.82
C ILE A 272 36.87 2.41 -0.05
N ASN A 273 36.45 3.35 -0.91
CA ASN A 273 37.37 4.07 -1.80
C ASN A 273 38.20 5.15 -1.10
N THR A 274 38.01 5.36 0.21
CA THR A 274 38.84 6.27 1.01
C THR A 274 40.21 5.64 1.28
N GLU A 275 40.30 4.32 1.32
CA GLU A 275 41.57 3.62 1.45
C GLU A 275 42.35 3.70 0.13
N PRO A 276 43.56 4.29 0.12
CA PRO A 276 44.36 4.35 -1.09
C PRO A 276 44.79 2.95 -1.51
N MET A 277 44.88 2.72 -2.82
CA MET A 277 45.34 1.42 -3.32
C MET A 277 46.74 1.08 -2.76
N PRO A 278 46.97 -0.17 -2.34
CA PRO A 278 48.29 -0.60 -1.88
C PRO A 278 49.30 -0.51 -3.02
N ILE A 279 50.55 -0.23 -2.67
CA ILE A 279 51.64 -0.12 -3.64
C ILE A 279 51.90 -1.51 -4.24
N LEU A 280 51.61 -1.66 -5.53
CA LEU A 280 51.83 -2.92 -6.23
C LEU A 280 53.31 -3.12 -6.55
N PRO A 281 53.87 -4.33 -6.39
CA PRO A 281 55.22 -4.63 -6.87
C PRO A 281 55.26 -4.55 -8.40
N ARG A 282 56.34 -3.99 -8.96
CA ARG A 282 56.54 -3.88 -10.43
C ARG A 282 56.86 -5.21 -11.12
N GLN A 283 56.97 -6.29 -10.35
CA GLN A 283 57.27 -7.61 -10.89
C GLN A 283 55.96 -8.25 -11.37
N PRO A 284 55.95 -8.96 -12.52
CA PRO A 284 54.77 -9.66 -13.04
C PRO A 284 54.53 -10.96 -12.23
N VAL A 285 54.31 -10.83 -10.92
CA VAL A 285 54.16 -11.95 -9.99
C VAL A 285 52.83 -11.80 -9.27
N VAL A 286 52.11 -12.91 -9.12
CA VAL A 286 50.90 -12.98 -8.29
C VAL A 286 51.33 -12.93 -6.83
N THR A 287 51.01 -11.84 -6.12
CA THR A 287 51.25 -11.75 -4.68
C THR A 287 50.17 -12.53 -3.94
N LEU A 288 50.54 -13.67 -3.38
CA LEU A 288 49.72 -14.37 -2.40
C LEU A 288 49.74 -13.58 -1.08
N PRO A 289 48.67 -13.65 -0.26
CA PRO A 289 48.72 -13.24 1.13
C PRO A 289 49.94 -13.87 1.83
N THR A 290 50.65 -13.09 2.63
CA THR A 290 51.89 -13.53 3.31
C THR A 290 51.62 -14.62 4.34
N ASP A 291 50.41 -14.67 4.87
CA ASP A 291 49.95 -15.69 5.79
C ASP A 291 49.31 -16.85 5.00
N LEU A 292 50.00 -18.00 4.99
CA LEU A 292 49.55 -19.22 4.31
C LEU A 292 48.22 -19.76 4.88
N SER A 293 47.75 -19.28 6.04
CA SER A 293 46.44 -19.62 6.60
C SER A 293 45.26 -18.91 5.92
N GLN A 294 45.52 -17.81 5.20
CA GLN A 294 44.52 -17.08 4.42
C GLN A 294 44.34 -17.66 3.01
N CYS A 295 45.29 -18.49 2.58
CA CYS A 295 45.16 -19.29 1.37
C CYS A 295 44.41 -20.58 1.74
N LEU A 296 43.37 -20.95 0.99
CA LEU A 296 42.76 -22.27 1.12
C LEU A 296 43.76 -23.31 0.57
N PRO A 297 44.38 -24.17 1.41
CA PRO A 297 45.21 -25.24 0.87
C PRO A 297 44.33 -26.29 0.19
N CYS A 298 44.76 -26.83 -0.94
CA CYS A 298 44.07 -27.92 -1.65
C CYS A 298 44.05 -29.27 -0.87
N ALA A 299 44.44 -29.30 0.40
CA ALA A 299 44.65 -30.53 1.15
C ALA A 299 43.51 -30.83 2.13
N HIS A 300 42.46 -31.50 1.65
CA HIS A 300 41.95 -32.66 2.40
C HIS A 300 43.01 -33.77 2.29
N ALA A 301 44.12 -33.63 3.03
CA ALA A 301 45.06 -34.74 3.19
C ALA A 301 44.37 -35.81 4.02
N ALA A 302 44.19 -36.97 3.41
CA ALA A 302 43.56 -38.15 3.97
C ALA A 302 44.04 -38.43 5.41
N GLU A 303 43.09 -38.50 6.32
CA GLU A 303 43.25 -39.08 7.65
C GLU A 303 43.74 -40.53 7.49
N PRO A 304 44.88 -40.94 8.07
CA PRO A 304 45.27 -42.34 8.09
C PRO A 304 44.29 -43.08 9.00
N ARG A 305 43.31 -43.75 8.39
CA ARG A 305 42.37 -44.63 9.07
C ARG A 305 43.19 -45.81 9.67
N PRO A 306 43.02 -46.15 10.96
CA PRO A 306 43.82 -47.16 11.66
C PRO A 306 43.61 -48.58 11.12
#